data_AF-A0A813T768-F1
#
_entry.id   AF-A0A813T768-F1
#
_cell.length_a   1.000
_cell.length_b   1.000
_cell.length_c   1.000
_cell.angle_alpha   90.00
_cell.angle_beta   90.00
_cell.angle_gamma   90.00
#
_symmetry.space_group_name_H-M   'P 1'
#
loop_
_entity.id
_entity.type
_entity.pdbx_description
1 polymer ?
#
loop_
_entity_poly.entity_id
_entity_poly.type
_entity_poly.pdbx_seq_one_letter_code
_entity_poly.pdbx_strand_id
1 'polypeptide(L)'
;MALLQLLGAAAYTGTYTNQEWNHAYEINSVGGLLGASLSSLRGFGKFLLVLFALSTIGNNILNIYSLSLSAQVIGPIFKRIPRFLYTVVGTIIYILLAIVAANKFNDSLISLLSLTSYWSVVFVVIVVEEHLLFRWYSFKNYNFDIWNNRKSLSVGIAAILSGLVGAVGIALGMTQTWFTGPIAKAIAGDSGEQGADVGLELGFVFTAVSFPLFRSIELYYIRK
;
A
#
# COMPACT_ATOMS: atom_id res chain seq x y z
N MET A 1 -0.13 6.58 -13.78
CA MET A 1 -0.85 6.74 -12.50
C MET A 1 -1.26 8.19 -12.25
N ALA A 2 -0.35 9.17 -12.33
CA ALA A 2 -0.70 10.59 -12.10
C ALA A 2 -1.84 11.13 -12.99
N LEU A 3 -1.85 10.83 -14.29
CA LEU A 3 -2.93 11.26 -15.20
C LEU A 3 -4.32 10.73 -14.79
N LEU A 4 -4.40 9.49 -14.32
CA LEU A 4 -5.66 8.85 -13.95
C LEU A 4 -6.18 9.40 -12.62
N GLN A 5 -5.27 9.73 -11.70
CA GLN A 5 -5.58 10.41 -10.44
C GLN A 5 -6.05 11.86 -10.69
N LEU A 6 -5.36 12.59 -11.55
CA LEU A 6 -5.76 13.96 -11.94
C LEU A 6 -7.12 13.97 -12.65
N LEU A 7 -7.37 12.99 -13.53
CA LEU A 7 -8.68 12.83 -14.17
C LEU A 7 -9.78 12.50 -13.16
N GLY A 8 -9.51 11.61 -12.19
CA GLY A 8 -10.44 11.29 -11.12
C GLY A 8 -10.74 12.50 -10.23
N ALA A 9 -9.72 13.27 -9.87
CA ALA A 9 -9.87 14.51 -9.09
C ALA A 9 -10.69 15.55 -9.87
N ALA A 10 -10.40 15.75 -11.16
CA ALA A 10 -11.15 16.66 -12.03
C ALA A 10 -12.61 16.22 -12.24
N ALA A 11 -12.87 14.90 -12.33
CA ALA A 11 -14.24 14.38 -12.42
C ALA A 11 -15.01 14.60 -11.12
N TYR A 12 -14.35 14.42 -9.96
CA TYR A 12 -14.95 14.67 -8.66
C TYR A 12 -15.22 16.16 -8.42
N THR A 13 -14.33 17.07 -8.83
CA THR A 13 -14.62 18.52 -8.67
C THR A 13 -15.86 18.97 -9.45
N GLY A 14 -16.22 18.25 -10.52
CA GLY A 14 -17.46 18.48 -11.27
C GLY A 14 -18.76 18.20 -10.48
N THR A 15 -18.72 17.41 -9.40
CA THR A 15 -19.90 17.17 -8.54
C THR A 15 -20.31 18.41 -7.77
N TYR A 16 -19.37 19.31 -7.44
CA TYR A 16 -19.69 20.57 -6.76
C TYR A 16 -20.46 21.54 -7.66
N THR A 17 -20.33 21.41 -8.98
CA THR A 17 -21.01 22.30 -9.95
C THR A 17 -22.31 21.68 -10.47
N ASN A 18 -22.40 20.35 -10.58
CA ASN A 18 -23.57 19.66 -11.13
C ASN A 18 -24.22 18.71 -10.11
N GLN A 19 -25.44 19.05 -9.67
CA GLN A 19 -26.23 18.25 -8.73
C GLN A 19 -26.54 16.83 -9.23
N GLU A 20 -26.68 16.62 -10.55
CA GLU A 20 -26.90 15.27 -11.09
C GLU A 20 -25.68 14.37 -10.88
N TRP A 21 -24.48 14.92 -11.01
CA TRP A 21 -23.23 14.18 -10.80
C TRP A 21 -23.02 13.89 -9.32
N ASN A 22 -23.40 14.82 -8.44
CA ASN A 22 -23.37 14.60 -7.01
C ASN A 22 -24.33 13.48 -6.57
N HIS A 23 -25.58 13.52 -7.02
CA HIS A 23 -26.58 12.48 -6.71
C HIS A 23 -26.17 11.11 -7.28
N ALA A 24 -25.60 11.07 -8.49
CA ALA A 24 -25.07 9.82 -9.06
C ALA A 24 -23.88 9.27 -8.26
N TYR A 25 -23.03 10.14 -7.72
CA TYR A 25 -21.93 9.77 -6.85
C TYR A 25 -22.42 9.26 -5.48
N GLU A 26 -23.45 9.87 -4.90
CA GLU A 26 -24.02 9.41 -3.62
C GLU A 26 -24.64 8.00 -3.73
N ILE A 27 -25.29 7.68 -4.86
CA ILE A 27 -25.94 6.38 -5.04
C ILE A 27 -24.94 5.27 -5.40
N ASN A 28 -24.01 5.53 -6.33
CA ASN A 28 -23.15 4.49 -6.94
C ASN A 28 -21.65 4.81 -6.85
N SER A 29 -21.26 5.75 -5.98
CA SER A 29 -19.87 6.19 -5.80
C SER A 29 -19.20 6.55 -7.14
N VAL A 30 -17.92 6.18 -7.32
CA VAL A 30 -17.14 6.46 -8.52
C VAL A 30 -17.78 5.87 -9.79
N GLY A 31 -18.44 4.72 -9.70
CA GLY A 31 -19.11 4.09 -10.85
C GLY A 31 -20.29 4.91 -11.36
N GLY A 32 -21.08 5.49 -10.45
CA GLY A 32 -22.18 6.38 -10.78
C GLY A 32 -21.72 7.70 -11.41
N LEU A 33 -20.64 8.27 -10.87
CA LEU A 33 -20.03 9.50 -11.40
C LEU A 33 -19.49 9.31 -12.82
N LEU A 34 -18.80 8.19 -13.08
CA LEU A 34 -18.35 7.84 -14.43
C LEU A 34 -19.54 7.58 -15.36
N GLY A 35 -20.62 6.95 -14.86
CA GLY A 35 -21.85 6.76 -15.62
C GLY A 35 -22.52 8.06 -16.04
N ALA A 36 -22.63 9.01 -15.10
CA ALA A 36 -23.24 10.32 -15.32
C ALA A 36 -22.39 11.22 -16.24
N SER A 37 -21.07 11.22 -16.09
CA SER A 37 -20.17 11.99 -16.95
C SER A 37 -20.14 11.49 -18.39
N LEU A 38 -20.20 10.16 -18.60
CA LEU A 38 -20.24 9.55 -19.93
C LEU A 38 -21.63 9.54 -20.57
N SER A 39 -22.68 9.93 -19.84
CA SER A 39 -24.06 9.96 -20.34
C SER A 39 -24.23 10.89 -21.55
N SER A 40 -23.41 11.94 -21.65
CA SER A 40 -23.40 12.89 -22.77
C SER A 40 -23.02 12.24 -24.11
N LEU A 41 -22.27 11.13 -24.09
CA LEU A 41 -21.87 10.36 -25.29
C LEU A 41 -22.90 9.27 -25.69
N ARG A 42 -24.10 9.26 -25.08
CA ARG A 42 -25.20 8.32 -25.36
C ARG A 42 -24.73 6.85 -25.43
N GLY A 43 -24.85 6.19 -26.58
CA GLY A 43 -24.53 4.76 -26.75
C GLY A 43 -23.03 4.44 -26.62
N PHE A 44 -22.15 5.35 -27.03
CA PHE A 44 -20.69 5.15 -26.93
C PHE A 44 -20.21 5.25 -25.48
N GLY A 45 -20.86 6.07 -24.65
CA GLY A 45 -20.59 6.15 -23.22
C GLY A 45 -20.77 4.80 -22.50
N LYS A 46 -21.82 4.04 -22.85
CA LYS A 46 -22.04 2.70 -22.29
C LYS A 46 -20.93 1.70 -22.68
N PHE A 47 -20.43 1.77 -23.90
CA PHE A 47 -19.30 0.95 -24.34
C PHE A 47 -18.03 1.26 -23.55
N LEU A 48 -17.73 2.55 -23.34
CA LEU A 48 -16.58 2.98 -22.53
C LEU A 48 -16.71 2.56 -21.06
N LEU A 49 -17.91 2.59 -20.48
CA LEU A 49 -18.14 2.08 -19.12
C LEU A 49 -17.83 0.59 -18.99
N VAL A 50 -18.21 -0.22 -19.98
CA VAL A 50 -17.86 -1.65 -20.03
C VAL A 50 -16.35 -1.82 -20.11
N LEU A 51 -15.66 -1.00 -20.92
CA LEU A 51 -14.21 -1.03 -21.03
C LEU A 51 -13.52 -0.65 -19.70
N PHE A 52 -14.02 0.37 -19.00
CA PHE A 52 -13.54 0.71 -17.66
C PHE A 52 -13.76 -0.40 -16.65
N ALA A 53 -14.94 -1.04 -16.65
CA ALA A 53 -15.22 -2.18 -15.79
C ALA A 53 -14.26 -3.36 -16.08
N LEU A 54 -14.01 -3.65 -17.36
CA LEU A 54 -13.08 -4.69 -17.77
C LEU A 54 -11.63 -4.36 -17.38
N SER A 55 -11.23 -3.08 -17.44
CA SER A 55 -9.93 -2.62 -16.98
C SER A 55 -9.74 -2.86 -15.47
N THR A 56 -10.77 -2.63 -14.66
CA THR A 56 -10.72 -2.90 -13.22
C THR A 56 -10.51 -4.39 -12.94
N ILE A 57 -11.15 -5.27 -13.73
CA ILE A 57 -10.92 -6.72 -13.65
C ILE A 57 -9.46 -7.04 -14.01
N GLY A 58 -8.94 -6.45 -15.10
CA GLY A 58 -7.55 -6.62 -15.52
C GLY A 58 -6.53 -6.22 -14.46
N ASN A 59 -6.77 -5.11 -13.75
CA ASN A 59 -5.90 -4.67 -12.66
C ASN A 59 -5.85 -5.67 -11.49
N ASN A 60 -6.98 -6.33 -11.19
CA ASN A 60 -7.03 -7.34 -10.13
C ASN A 60 -6.26 -8.63 -10.47
N ILE A 61 -6.10 -8.96 -11.76
CA ILE A 61 -5.31 -10.12 -12.20
C ILE A 61 -3.84 -9.98 -11.78
N LEU A 62 -3.26 -8.79 -11.91
CA LEU A 62 -1.87 -8.54 -11.49
C LEU A 62 -1.71 -8.66 -9.97
N ASN A 63 -2.70 -8.19 -9.21
CA ASN A 63 -2.68 -8.27 -7.75
C ASN A 63 -2.72 -9.73 -7.27
N ILE A 64 -3.64 -10.56 -7.80
CA ILE A 64 -3.75 -11.97 -7.41
C ILE A 64 -2.54 -12.79 -7.92
N TYR A 65 -2.00 -12.41 -9.08
CA TYR A 65 -0.76 -12.99 -9.61
C TYR A 65 0.40 -12.79 -8.63
N SER A 66 0.59 -11.54 -8.16
CA SER A 66 1.63 -11.18 -7.20
C SER A 66 1.48 -11.95 -5.89
N LEU A 67 0.25 -12.05 -5.35
CA LEU A 67 -0.04 -12.83 -4.14
C LEU A 67 0.36 -14.30 -4.30
N SER A 68 0.01 -14.93 -5.42
CA SER A 68 0.35 -16.33 -5.67
C SER A 68 1.87 -16.58 -5.76
N LEU A 69 2.61 -15.64 -6.35
CA LEU A 69 4.06 -15.72 -6.48
C LEU A 69 4.73 -15.55 -5.12
N SER A 70 4.32 -14.53 -4.35
CA SER A 70 4.83 -14.27 -3.01
C SER A 70 4.60 -15.47 -2.07
N ALA A 71 3.43 -16.11 -2.12
CA ALA A 71 3.15 -17.31 -1.33
C ALA A 71 4.13 -18.47 -1.63
N GLN A 72 4.50 -18.65 -2.90
CA GLN A 72 5.46 -19.69 -3.31
C GLN A 72 6.90 -19.37 -2.93
N VAL A 73 7.25 -18.10 -2.71
CA VAL A 73 8.60 -17.68 -2.31
C VAL A 73 8.85 -17.92 -0.82
N ILE A 74 7.81 -17.91 0.03
CA ILE A 74 7.94 -18.02 1.50
C ILE A 74 8.63 -19.32 1.94
N GLY A 75 8.38 -20.45 1.27
CA GLY A 75 9.04 -21.69 1.67
C GLY A 75 8.84 -22.87 0.73
N PRO A 76 9.69 -23.91 0.85
CA PRO A 76 9.65 -25.08 -0.02
C PRO A 76 8.34 -25.89 0.10
N ILE A 77 7.65 -25.79 1.24
CA ILE A 77 6.34 -26.42 1.46
C ILE A 77 5.26 -25.74 0.60
N PHE A 78 5.27 -24.41 0.54
CA PHE A 78 4.30 -23.62 -0.24
C PHE A 78 4.52 -23.75 -1.76
N LYS A 79 5.72 -24.15 -2.22
CA LYS A 79 5.97 -24.48 -3.63
C LYS A 79 5.26 -25.74 -4.12
N ARG A 80 4.86 -26.64 -3.21
CA ARG A 80 4.19 -27.91 -3.58
C ARG A 80 2.71 -27.73 -3.93
N ILE A 81 2.10 -26.62 -3.52
CA ILE A 81 0.68 -26.35 -3.76
C ILE A 81 0.50 -25.73 -5.15
N PRO A 82 -0.42 -26.26 -5.99
CA PRO A 82 -0.64 -25.73 -7.33
C PRO A 82 -1.14 -24.28 -7.26
N ARG A 83 -0.61 -23.44 -8.15
CA ARG A 83 -0.81 -21.99 -8.15
C ARG A 83 -2.28 -21.54 -8.10
N PHE A 84 -3.16 -22.26 -8.79
CA PHE A 84 -4.57 -21.88 -8.90
C PHE A 84 -5.27 -21.87 -7.53
N LEU A 85 -4.84 -22.71 -6.58
CA LEU A 85 -5.43 -22.74 -5.24
C LEU A 85 -5.16 -21.45 -4.47
N TYR A 86 -3.94 -20.90 -4.58
CA TYR A 86 -3.62 -19.62 -3.97
C TYR A 86 -4.45 -18.48 -4.56
N THR A 87 -4.66 -18.48 -5.88
CA THR A 87 -5.48 -17.46 -6.51
C THR A 87 -6.95 -17.59 -6.13
N VAL A 88 -7.50 -18.80 -6.04
CA VAL A 88 -8.90 -19.02 -5.63
C VAL A 88 -9.12 -18.61 -4.17
N VAL A 89 -8.24 -19.05 -3.26
CA VAL A 89 -8.35 -18.70 -1.83
C VAL A 89 -8.19 -17.19 -1.63
N GLY A 90 -7.19 -16.58 -2.27
CA GLY A 90 -7.01 -15.13 -2.22
C GLY A 90 -8.23 -14.39 -2.78
N THR A 91 -8.87 -14.95 -3.82
CA THR A 91 -10.11 -14.40 -4.41
C THR A 91 -11.28 -14.41 -3.44
N ILE A 92 -11.49 -15.54 -2.77
CA ILE A 92 -12.54 -15.66 -1.76
C ILE A 92 -12.33 -14.65 -0.63
N ILE A 93 -11.09 -14.53 -0.12
CA ILE A 93 -10.76 -13.62 0.98
C ILE A 93 -11.02 -12.17 0.58
N TYR A 94 -10.52 -11.71 -0.58
CA TYR A 94 -10.72 -10.32 -0.97
C TYR A 94 -12.19 -10.00 -1.27
N ILE A 95 -12.98 -10.95 -1.80
CA ILE A 95 -14.43 -10.76 -2.01
C ILE A 95 -15.14 -10.56 -0.66
N LEU A 96 -14.83 -11.39 0.34
CA LEU A 96 -15.41 -11.24 1.67
C LEU A 96 -15.05 -9.89 2.30
N LEU A 97 -13.78 -9.48 2.19
CA LEU A 97 -13.34 -8.15 2.64
C LEU A 97 -14.03 -7.02 1.88
N ALA A 98 -14.22 -7.17 0.56
CA ALA A 98 -14.90 -6.17 -0.27
C ALA A 98 -16.38 -6.00 0.10
N ILE A 99 -17.09 -7.08 0.44
CA ILE A 99 -18.49 -7.02 0.90
C ILE A 99 -18.58 -6.23 2.21
N VAL A 100 -17.68 -6.49 3.16
CA VAL A 100 -17.65 -5.75 4.45
C VAL A 100 -17.28 -4.29 4.22
N ALA A 101 -16.26 -4.03 3.39
CA ALA A 101 -15.80 -2.69 3.07
C ALA A 101 -16.84 -1.89 2.30
N ALA A 102 -17.73 -2.52 1.51
CA ALA A 102 -18.78 -1.83 0.76
C ALA A 102 -19.73 -1.03 1.68
N ASN A 103 -19.98 -1.50 2.90
CA ASN A 103 -20.84 -0.80 3.87
C ASN A 103 -20.24 0.52 4.39
N LYS A 104 -18.90 0.66 4.36
CA LYS A 104 -18.15 1.85 4.79
C LYS A 104 -17.02 2.13 3.81
N PHE A 105 -17.37 2.26 2.53
CA PHE A 105 -16.41 2.22 1.43
C PHE A 105 -15.33 3.30 1.57
N ASN A 106 -15.73 4.55 1.78
CA ASN A 106 -14.79 5.67 1.83
C ASN A 106 -13.80 5.55 3.01
N ASP A 107 -14.32 5.34 4.22
CA ASP A 107 -13.53 5.19 5.45
C ASP A 107 -12.57 3.98 5.39
N SER A 108 -13.06 2.87 4.84
CA SER A 108 -12.28 1.65 4.69
C SER A 108 -11.19 1.83 3.64
N LEU A 109 -11.49 2.48 2.51
CA LEU A 109 -10.52 2.76 1.48
C LEU A 109 -9.39 3.67 1.99
N ILE A 110 -9.73 4.79 2.62
CA ILE A 110 -8.72 5.72 3.16
C ILE A 110 -7.82 4.98 4.15
N SER A 111 -8.43 4.21 5.07
CA SER A 111 -7.65 3.47 6.07
C SER A 111 -6.71 2.43 5.45
N LEU A 112 -7.17 1.71 4.41
CA LEU A 112 -6.35 0.72 3.69
C LEU A 112 -5.24 1.37 2.86
N LEU A 113 -5.53 2.50 2.20
CA LEU A 113 -4.54 3.25 1.42
C LEU A 113 -3.44 3.79 2.34
N SER A 114 -3.81 4.37 3.48
CA SER A 114 -2.88 4.85 4.49
C SER A 114 -2.02 3.72 5.05
N LEU A 115 -2.64 2.60 5.46
CA LEU A 115 -1.91 1.44 5.98
C LEU A 115 -0.89 0.88 4.97
N THR A 116 -1.28 0.77 3.70
CA THR A 116 -0.38 0.31 2.63
C THR A 116 0.79 1.27 2.45
N SER A 117 0.54 2.58 2.56
CA SER A 117 1.57 3.61 2.44
C SER A 117 2.56 3.58 3.60
N TYR A 118 2.09 3.40 4.84
CA TYR A 118 2.95 3.32 6.02
C TYR A 118 3.91 2.13 5.97
N TRP A 119 3.42 0.95 5.59
CA TRP A 119 4.30 -0.20 5.48
C TRP A 119 5.31 -0.04 4.32
N SER A 120 4.87 0.55 3.21
CA SER A 120 5.71 0.77 2.04
C SER A 120 6.87 1.73 2.33
N VAL A 121 6.66 2.81 3.10
CA VAL A 121 7.73 3.77 3.40
C VAL A 121 8.85 3.11 4.21
N VAL A 122 8.52 2.28 5.20
CA VAL A 122 9.51 1.55 6.02
C VAL A 122 10.36 0.63 5.13
N PHE A 123 9.72 -0.10 4.21
CA PHE A 123 10.44 -0.99 3.30
C PHE A 123 11.34 -0.22 2.33
N VAL A 124 10.84 0.87 1.75
CA VAL A 124 11.62 1.71 0.81
C VAL A 124 12.83 2.32 1.50
N VAL A 125 12.68 2.85 2.71
CA VAL A 125 13.80 3.43 3.48
C VAL A 125 14.90 2.40 3.71
N ILE A 126 14.55 1.21 4.21
CA ILE A 126 15.52 0.14 4.45
C ILE A 126 16.28 -0.24 3.17
N VAL A 127 15.57 -0.41 2.04
CA VAL A 127 16.18 -0.79 0.76
C VAL A 127 17.08 0.32 0.23
N VAL A 128 16.64 1.57 0.32
CA VAL A 128 17.40 2.75 -0.12
C VAL A 128 18.66 2.91 0.72
N GLU A 129 18.57 2.80 2.03
CA GLU A 129 19.73 2.93 2.92
C GLU A 129 20.73 1.77 2.76
N GLU A 130 20.26 0.54 2.59
CA GLU A 130 21.12 -0.60 2.25
C GLU A 130 21.88 -0.35 0.94
N HIS A 131 21.20 0.21 -0.07
CA HIS A 131 21.81 0.51 -1.37
C HIS A 131 22.82 1.67 -1.30
N LEU A 132 22.47 2.75 -0.59
CA LEU A 132 23.26 3.98 -0.53
C LEU A 132 24.43 3.87 0.47
N LEU A 133 24.16 3.45 1.70
CA LEU A 133 25.15 3.50 2.80
C LEU A 133 26.04 2.26 2.83
N PHE A 134 25.48 1.06 2.65
CA PHE A 134 26.21 -0.18 2.85
C PHE A 134 26.75 -0.79 1.56
N ARG A 135 26.09 -0.52 0.42
CA ARG A 135 26.50 -1.03 -0.91
C ARG A 135 27.12 0.03 -1.81
N TRP A 136 27.35 1.23 -1.28
CA TRP A 136 28.09 2.32 -1.94
C TRP A 136 27.56 2.66 -3.33
N TYR A 137 26.24 2.70 -3.50
CA TYR A 137 25.58 3.06 -4.76
C TYR A 137 25.91 2.15 -5.97
N SER A 138 26.52 0.98 -5.74
CA SER A 138 26.97 0.10 -6.82
C SER A 138 26.11 -1.15 -6.91
N PHE A 139 25.39 -1.29 -8.02
CA PHE A 139 24.66 -2.52 -8.35
C PHE A 139 25.59 -3.73 -8.55
N LYS A 140 26.90 -3.53 -8.78
CA LYS A 140 27.88 -4.62 -8.89
C LYS A 140 28.12 -5.34 -7.56
N ASN A 141 27.77 -4.71 -6.44
CA ASN A 141 27.88 -5.30 -5.12
C ASN A 141 26.71 -6.24 -4.78
N TYR A 142 25.76 -6.43 -5.70
CA TYR A 142 24.72 -7.46 -5.58
C TYR A 142 25.17 -8.72 -6.31
N ASN A 143 25.44 -9.77 -5.54
CA ASN A 143 25.74 -11.08 -6.12
C ASN A 143 24.43 -11.82 -6.40
N PHE A 144 24.02 -11.81 -7.68
CA PHE A 144 22.81 -12.49 -8.13
C PHE A 144 22.90 -14.01 -8.03
N ASP A 145 24.11 -14.61 -8.07
CA ASP A 145 24.27 -16.07 -8.04
C ASP A 145 23.98 -16.66 -6.65
N ILE A 146 24.02 -15.83 -5.61
CA ILE A 146 23.85 -16.23 -4.21
C ILE A 146 22.38 -16.17 -3.76
N TRP A 147 21.45 -15.69 -4.61
CA TRP A 147 20.08 -15.35 -4.23
C TRP A 147 19.31 -16.46 -3.48
N ASN A 148 19.61 -17.74 -3.76
CA ASN A 148 18.93 -18.89 -3.16
C ASN A 148 19.73 -19.58 -2.02
N ASN A 149 20.84 -19.00 -1.57
CA ASN A 149 21.67 -19.59 -0.51
C ASN A 149 21.54 -18.84 0.82
N ARG A 150 20.65 -19.34 1.69
CA ARG A 150 20.38 -18.77 3.03
C ARG A 150 21.64 -18.48 3.86
N LYS A 151 22.71 -19.28 3.73
CA LYS A 151 23.94 -19.13 4.53
C LYS A 151 24.82 -17.95 4.08
N SER A 152 24.64 -17.48 2.87
CA SER A 152 25.45 -16.43 2.25
C SER A 152 24.69 -15.09 2.13
N LEU A 153 23.38 -15.07 2.44
CA LEU A 153 22.62 -13.84 2.62
C LEU A 153 22.82 -13.28 4.04
N SER A 154 22.72 -11.96 4.17
CA SER A 154 22.64 -11.32 5.48
C SER A 154 21.42 -11.81 6.26
N VAL A 155 21.57 -12.00 7.56
CA VAL A 155 20.54 -12.60 8.43
C VAL A 155 19.27 -11.73 8.48
N GLY A 156 19.39 -10.43 8.21
CA GLY A 156 18.27 -9.51 8.06
C GLY A 156 17.67 -9.08 9.39
N ILE A 157 18.37 -9.34 10.50
CA ILE A 157 17.90 -9.00 11.84
C ILE A 157 17.84 -7.48 11.99
N ALA A 158 18.82 -6.75 11.44
CA ALA A 158 18.81 -5.29 11.43
C ALA A 158 17.59 -4.70 10.70
N ALA A 159 17.21 -5.30 9.57
CA ALA A 159 16.04 -4.88 8.80
C ALA A 159 14.73 -5.17 9.55
N ILE A 160 14.64 -6.32 10.24
CA ILE A 160 13.44 -6.65 11.05
C ILE A 160 13.33 -5.71 12.25
N LEU A 161 14.41 -5.47 12.99
CA LEU A 161 14.39 -4.59 14.17
C LEU A 161 14.10 -3.13 13.80
N SER A 162 14.71 -2.61 12.74
CA SER A 162 14.39 -1.26 12.23
C SER A 162 12.96 -1.16 11.69
N GLY A 163 12.45 -2.24 11.07
CA GLY A 163 11.05 -2.33 10.67
C GLY A 163 10.09 -2.26 11.88
N LEU A 164 10.42 -2.92 12.99
CA LEU A 164 9.65 -2.85 14.23
C LEU A 164 9.70 -1.44 14.86
N VAL A 165 10.87 -0.80 14.87
CA VAL A 165 11.01 0.59 15.36
C VAL A 165 10.24 1.56 14.47
N GLY A 166 10.27 1.36 13.15
CA GLY A 166 9.44 2.09 12.18
C GLY A 166 7.95 1.91 12.43
N ALA A 167 7.51 0.67 12.69
CA ALA A 167 6.11 0.36 13.02
C ALA A 167 5.66 1.05 14.32
N VAL A 168 6.53 1.19 15.31
CA VAL A 168 6.27 2.00 16.50
C VAL A 168 6.13 3.48 16.12
N GLY A 169 7.03 4.02 15.30
CA GLY A 169 6.94 5.40 14.79
C GLY A 169 5.60 5.67 14.08
N ILE A 170 5.17 4.76 13.21
CA ILE A 170 3.87 4.82 12.53
C ILE A 170 2.73 4.79 13.55
N ALA A 171 2.76 3.84 14.49
CA ALA A 171 1.71 3.71 15.50
C ALA A 171 1.60 4.97 16.38
N LEU A 172 2.69 5.69 16.61
CA LEU A 172 2.62 6.94 17.37
C LEU A 172 1.93 8.09 16.59
N GLY A 173 2.06 8.11 15.26
CA GLY A 173 1.61 9.19 14.38
C GLY A 173 0.36 8.94 13.54
N MET A 174 -0.12 7.70 13.45
CA MET A 174 -1.22 7.36 12.55
C MET A 174 -2.58 7.82 13.08
N THR A 175 -3.43 8.32 12.18
CA THR A 175 -4.84 8.64 12.43
C THR A 175 -5.70 7.75 11.54
N GLN A 176 -6.13 6.62 12.10
CA GLN A 176 -6.96 5.64 11.43
C GLN A 176 -8.33 5.55 12.09
N THR A 177 -9.31 5.06 11.34
CA THR A 177 -10.69 4.86 11.82
C THR A 177 -10.79 3.98 13.08
N TRP A 178 -9.83 3.08 13.25
CA TRP A 178 -9.75 2.14 14.37
C TRP A 178 -8.74 2.54 15.45
N PHE A 179 -7.80 3.44 15.14
CA PHE A 179 -6.75 3.83 16.08
C PHE A 179 -6.15 5.19 15.74
N THR A 180 -5.99 6.03 16.77
CA THR A 180 -5.30 7.32 16.67
C THR A 180 -4.13 7.34 17.64
N GLY A 181 -2.93 7.55 17.09
CA GLY A 181 -1.69 7.58 17.85
C GLY A 181 -1.60 8.77 18.81
N PRO A 182 -0.85 8.64 19.92
CA PRO A 182 -0.70 9.71 20.90
C PRO A 182 -0.06 10.98 20.35
N ILE A 183 0.83 10.90 19.35
CA ILE A 183 1.41 12.09 18.72
C ILE A 183 0.37 12.77 17.83
N ALA A 184 -0.41 12.00 17.07
CA ALA A 184 -1.51 12.55 16.28
C ALA A 184 -2.54 13.27 17.18
N LYS A 185 -2.86 12.70 18.36
CA LYS A 185 -3.73 13.35 19.36
C LYS A 185 -3.11 14.61 19.95
N ALA A 186 -1.80 14.60 20.22
CA ALA A 186 -1.11 15.78 20.76
C ALA A 186 -1.07 16.94 19.74
N ILE A 187 -0.96 16.63 18.44
CA ILE A 187 -0.99 17.62 17.36
C ILE A 187 -2.37 18.27 17.21
N ALA A 188 -3.45 17.54 17.56
CA ALA A 188 -4.81 18.08 17.53
C ALA A 188 -5.08 19.18 18.56
N GLY A 189 -4.27 19.29 19.62
CA GLY A 189 -4.45 20.27 20.70
C GLY A 189 -5.82 20.18 21.42
N ASP A 190 -6.24 21.27 22.06
CA ASP A 190 -7.57 21.44 22.70
C ASP A 190 -8.70 21.67 21.68
N SER A 191 -8.40 21.63 20.38
CA SER A 191 -9.31 22.03 19.30
C SER A 191 -10.39 20.99 18.97
N GLY A 192 -10.29 19.77 19.51
CA GLY A 192 -11.29 18.71 19.29
C GLY A 192 -11.40 18.20 17.84
N GLU A 193 -10.54 18.66 16.93
CA GLU A 193 -10.49 18.22 15.54
C GLU A 193 -9.67 16.93 15.39
N GLN A 194 -9.95 16.16 14.34
CA GLN A 194 -9.18 14.95 14.02
C GLN A 194 -7.71 15.33 13.80
N GLY A 195 -6.82 14.85 14.67
CA GLY A 195 -5.39 15.15 14.60
C GLY A 195 -4.76 14.79 13.25
N ALA A 196 -3.79 15.59 12.81
CA ALA A 196 -3.10 15.38 11.55
C ALA A 196 -2.41 14.02 11.52
N ASP A 197 -2.60 13.29 10.42
CA ASP A 197 -1.92 12.02 10.20
C ASP A 197 -0.47 12.27 9.80
N VAL A 198 0.46 11.89 10.67
CA VAL A 198 1.92 12.02 10.45
C VAL A 198 2.60 10.65 10.55
N GLY A 199 1.83 9.58 10.35
CA GLY A 199 2.32 8.20 10.49
C GLY A 199 3.39 7.84 9.46
N LEU A 200 3.30 8.40 8.26
CA LEU A 200 4.26 8.15 7.17
C LEU A 200 5.61 8.79 7.48
N GLU A 201 5.61 10.05 7.89
CA GLU A 201 6.80 10.85 8.18
C GLU A 201 7.52 10.30 9.41
N LEU A 202 6.78 9.95 10.46
CA LEU A 202 7.37 9.33 11.65
C LEU A 202 7.89 7.92 11.36
N GLY A 203 7.18 7.12 10.57
CA GLY A 203 7.68 5.83 10.08
C GLY A 203 8.99 5.98 9.32
N PHE A 204 9.07 6.95 8.40
CA PHE A 204 10.28 7.28 7.66
C PHE A 204 11.43 7.64 8.59
N VAL A 205 11.25 8.60 9.50
CA VAL A 205 12.32 9.09 10.39
C VAL A 205 12.80 7.99 11.34
N PHE A 206 11.87 7.25 11.96
CA PHE A 206 12.23 6.20 12.92
C PHE A 206 12.99 5.05 12.22
N THR A 207 12.56 4.65 11.03
CA THR A 207 13.28 3.64 10.25
C THR A 207 14.64 4.16 9.77
N ALA A 208 14.70 5.38 9.26
CA ALA A 208 15.94 5.96 8.72
C ALA A 208 17.02 6.16 9.78
N VAL A 209 16.64 6.44 11.03
CA VAL A 209 17.60 6.54 12.13
C VAL A 209 18.00 5.17 12.66
N SER A 210 17.04 4.24 12.78
CA SER A 210 17.30 2.94 13.43
C SER A 210 18.04 1.95 12.54
N PHE A 211 17.78 1.93 11.22
CA PHE A 211 18.40 0.98 10.31
C PHE A 211 19.93 1.12 10.20
N PRO A 212 20.54 2.30 9.99
CA PRO A 212 22.00 2.42 9.90
C PRO A 212 22.68 2.03 11.21
N LEU A 213 22.06 2.31 12.36
CA LEU A 213 22.56 1.91 13.68
C LEU A 213 22.58 0.38 13.82
N PHE A 214 21.43 -0.27 13.59
CA PHE A 214 21.33 -1.73 13.72
C PHE A 214 22.17 -2.47 12.70
N ARG A 215 22.27 -1.94 11.47
CA ARG A 215 23.08 -2.54 10.41
C ARG A 215 24.57 -2.43 10.69
N SER A 216 25.04 -1.31 11.24
CA SER A 216 26.44 -1.16 11.67
C SER A 216 26.81 -2.15 12.77
N ILE A 217 25.90 -2.37 13.73
CA ILE A 217 26.05 -3.38 14.78
C ILE A 217 26.08 -4.80 14.17
N GLU A 218 25.16 -5.09 13.25
CA GLU A 218 25.09 -6.40 12.57
C GLU A 218 26.40 -6.71 11.83
N LEU A 219 26.97 -5.75 11.10
CA LEU A 219 28.25 -5.90 10.41
C LEU A 219 29.41 -6.13 11.39
N TYR A 220 29.41 -5.44 12.53
CA TYR A 220 30.44 -5.61 13.55
C TYR A 220 30.43 -7.01 14.16
N TYR A 221 29.25 -7.55 14.49
CA TYR A 221 29.11 -8.86 15.14
C TYR A 221 29.13 -10.04 14.17
N ILE A 222 28.55 -9.90 12.98
CA ILE A 222 28.32 -11.03 12.06
C ILE A 222 29.42 -11.14 10.99
N ARG A 223 30.28 -10.12 10.80
CA ARG A 223 31.48 -10.15 9.92
C ARG A 223 31.22 -10.86 8.58
N LYS A 224 30.06 -10.60 7.97
CA LYS A 224 29.64 -11.09 6.65
C LYS A 224 29.10 -9.94 5.82
#